data_AF-J9E0F5-F1
#
_entry.id   AF-J9E0F5-F1
#
_cell.length_a   1.000
_cell.length_b   1.000
_cell.length_c   1.000
_cell.angle_alpha   90.00
_cell.angle_beta   90.00
_cell.angle_gamma   90.00
#
_symmetry.space_group_name_H-M   'P 1'
#
loop_
_entity.id
_entity.type
_entity.pdbx_description
1 polymer ?
#
loop_
_entity_poly.entity_id
_entity_poly.type
_entity_poly.pdbx_seq_one_letter_code
_entity_poly.pdbx_strand_id
1 'polypeptide(L)' 'MGATPTLEGLCDYAAANDLKQLTLRHLHLGGPTKWTQPNFKDRIRSNSLFTGANLREAVNE' A
#
# COMPACT_ATOMS: atom_id res chain seq x y z
N MET A 1 -6.27 3.36 17.68
CA MET A 1 -5.93 2.24 16.77
C MET A 1 -6.07 2.78 15.35
N GLY A 2 -4.96 2.97 14.63
CA GLY A 2 -4.99 3.41 13.22
C GLY A 2 -5.16 2.23 12.27
N ALA A 3 -5.39 2.49 10.99
CA ALA A 3 -5.59 1.45 9.96
C ALA A 3 -4.33 0.63 9.62
N THR A 4 -3.16 0.95 10.20
CA THR A 4 -1.87 0.33 9.88
C THR A 4 -1.87 -1.20 10.00
N PRO A 5 -2.36 -1.83 11.09
CA PRO A 5 -2.32 -3.29 11.20
C PRO A 5 -3.14 -3.99 10.10
N THR A 6 -4.27 -3.38 9.69
CA THR A 6 -5.11 -3.91 8.61
C THR A 6 -4.40 -3.82 7.25
N LEU A 7 -3.72 -2.70 6.98
CA LEU A 7 -3.00 -2.50 5.71
C LEU A 7 -1.76 -3.41 5.62
N GLU A 8 -1.07 -3.64 6.72
CA GLU A 8 0.05 -4.60 6.77
C GLU A 8 -0.45 -6.03 6.57
N GLY A 9 -1.53 -6.41 7.26
CA GLY A 9 -2.18 -7.71 7.10
C GLY A 9 -2.68 -7.96 5.67
N LEU A 10 -3.19 -6.93 4.98
CA LEU A 10 -3.54 -7.02 3.56
C LEU A 10 -2.33 -7.38 2.71
N CYS A 11 -1.18 -6.76 2.96
CA CYS A 11 0.05 -7.04 2.23
C CYS A 11 0.51 -8.49 2.49
N ASP A 12 0.52 -8.93 3.76
CA ASP A 12 0.93 -10.29 4.12
C ASP A 12 0.01 -11.34 3.52
N TYR A 13 -1.30 -11.12 3.58
CA TYR A 13 -2.28 -12.01 2.98
C TYR A 13 -2.16 -12.07 1.46
N ALA A 14 -1.94 -10.93 0.80
CA ALA A 14 -1.76 -10.88 -0.65
C ALA A 14 -0.52 -11.64 -1.11
N ALA A 15 0.59 -11.54 -0.37
CA ALA A 15 1.80 -12.29 -0.65
C ALA A 15 1.61 -13.81 -0.42
N ALA A 16 1.01 -14.19 0.71
CA ALA A 16 0.83 -15.60 1.09
C ALA A 16 -0.14 -16.36 0.17
N ASN A 17 -1.12 -15.67 -0.43
CA ASN A 17 -2.17 -16.28 -1.25
C ASN A 17 -2.03 -15.98 -2.76
N ASP A 18 -0.87 -15.48 -3.18
CA ASP A 18 -0.59 -15.04 -4.54
C ASP A 18 -1.64 -14.09 -5.14
N LEU A 19 -2.24 -13.22 -4.31
CA LEU A 19 -3.18 -12.23 -4.81
C LEU A 19 -2.42 -11.18 -5.63
N LYS A 20 -3.01 -10.85 -6.77
CA LYS A 20 -2.47 -9.92 -7.77
C LYS A 20 -3.59 -8.99 -8.25
N GLN A 21 -3.21 -7.89 -8.90
CA GLN A 21 -4.14 -6.90 -9.47
C GLN A 21 -5.08 -6.24 -8.43
N LEU A 22 -4.66 -6.14 -7.17
CA LEU A 22 -5.39 -5.41 -6.14
C LEU A 22 -5.25 -3.90 -6.39
N THR A 23 -6.32 -3.12 -6.24
CA THR A 23 -6.26 -1.65 -6.29
C THR A 23 -6.60 -1.08 -4.92
N LEU A 24 -5.64 -0.45 -4.27
CA LEU A 24 -5.83 0.25 -3.01
C LEU A 24 -6.21 1.70 -3.29
N ARG A 25 -7.46 2.09 -3.01
CA ARG A 25 -7.94 3.48 -3.15
C ARG A 25 -7.97 4.13 -1.78
N HIS A 26 -7.24 5.23 -1.62
CA HIS A 26 -7.16 5.92 -0.34
C HIS A 26 -6.90 7.42 -0.51
N LEU A 27 -7.17 8.16 0.57
CA LEU A 27 -6.80 9.56 0.73
C LEU A 27 -5.55 9.65 1.62
N HIS A 28 -5.51 10.62 2.53
CA HIS A 28 -4.40 10.83 3.42
C HIS A 28 -4.18 9.64 4.37
N LEU A 29 -2.95 9.11 4.37
CA LEU A 29 -2.46 8.09 5.29
C LEU A 29 -1.26 8.66 6.07
N GLY A 30 -1.16 8.35 7.36
CA GLY A 30 -0.06 8.81 8.22
C GLY A 30 0.87 7.71 8.74
N GLY A 31 0.59 6.45 8.41
CA GLY A 31 1.36 5.29 8.87
C GLY A 31 2.28 4.70 7.80
N PRO A 32 2.99 3.60 8.14
CA PRO A 32 3.79 2.82 7.20
C PRO A 32 2.98 2.40 5.96
N THR A 33 3.65 2.41 4.80
CA THR A 33 3.03 2.13 3.49
C THR A 33 3.63 0.88 2.86
N LYS A 34 3.52 -0.28 3.54
CA LYS A 34 4.19 -1.54 3.16
C LYS A 34 3.97 -1.96 1.69
N TRP A 35 2.80 -1.66 1.11
CA TRP A 35 2.49 -1.98 -0.28
C TRP A 35 3.30 -1.19 -1.32
N THR A 36 4.07 -0.17 -0.92
CA THR A 36 4.98 0.54 -1.82
C THR A 36 6.33 -0.14 -1.99
N GLN A 37 6.60 -1.20 -1.22
CA GLN A 37 7.84 -1.96 -1.36
C GLN A 37 7.90 -2.71 -2.71
N PRO A 38 9.10 -2.93 -3.29
CA PRO A 38 9.25 -3.51 -4.63
C PRO A 38 8.54 -4.87 -4.83
N ASN A 39 8.46 -5.69 -3.78
CA ASN A 39 7.78 -6.99 -3.79
C ASN A 39 6.26 -6.92 -3.98
N PHE A 40 5.65 -5.73 -3.87
CA PHE A 40 4.21 -5.52 -4.06
C PHE A 40 3.86 -4.78 -5.36
N LYS A 41 4.85 -4.33 -6.15
CA LYS A 41 4.66 -3.52 -7.37
C LYS A 41 3.68 -4.14 -8.36
N ASP A 42 3.81 -5.45 -8.60
CA ASP A 42 2.94 -6.19 -9.52
C ASP A 42 1.69 -6.81 -8.85
N ARG A 43 1.53 -6.59 -7.54
CA ARG A 43 0.43 -7.15 -6.74
C ARG A 43 -0.62 -6.11 -6.37
N ILE A 44 -0.18 -4.94 -5.92
CA ILE A 44 -1.02 -3.89 -5.35
C ILE A 44 -0.74 -2.57 -6.07
N ARG A 45 -1.73 -2.08 -6.81
CA ARG A 45 -1.73 -0.73 -7.38
C ARG A 45 -2.28 0.26 -6.35
N SER A 46 -1.43 1.17 -5.89
CA SER A 46 -1.84 2.28 -5.03
C SER A 46 -2.48 3.39 -5.90
N ASN A 47 -3.74 3.71 -5.66
CA ASN A 47 -4.44 4.85 -6.25
C ASN A 47 -4.74 5.89 -5.15
N SER A 48 -3.73 6.70 -4.85
CA SER A 48 -3.78 7.76 -3.84
C SER A 48 -4.45 9.00 -4.42
N LEU A 49 -5.60 9.40 -3.85
CA LEU A 49 -6.32 10.62 -4.23
C LEU A 49 -5.84 11.86 -3.46
N PHE A 50 -5.08 11.65 -2.37
CA PHE A 50 -4.40 12.72 -1.64
C PHE A 50 -3.13 12.16 -0.98
N THR A 51 -1.97 12.64 -1.42
CA THR A 51 -0.67 12.04 -1.07
C THR A 51 -0.04 12.71 0.15
N GLY A 52 0.15 11.93 1.22
CA GLY A 52 0.91 12.32 2.40
C GLY A 52 2.43 12.18 2.21
N ALA A 53 3.22 12.65 3.18
CA ALA A 53 4.69 12.61 3.10
C ALA A 53 5.25 11.18 2.97
N ASN A 54 4.63 10.22 3.64
CA ASN A 54 4.97 8.79 3.61
C ASN A 54 4.89 8.13 2.23
N LEU A 55 4.20 8.73 1.26
CA LEU A 55 4.02 8.20 -0.08
C LEU A 55 4.81 8.95 -1.16
N ARG A 56 5.49 10.06 -0.81
CA ARG A 56 6.17 10.91 -1.80
C ARG A 56 7.30 10.19 -2.51
N GLU A 57 8.07 9.38 -1.78
CA GLU A 57 9.15 8.59 -2.36
C GLU A 57 8.61 7.62 -3.42
N ALA A 58 7.58 6.84 -3.07
CA ALA A 58 6.94 5.88 -3.98
C ALA A 58 6.25 6.54 -5.20
N VAL A 59 5.89 7.82 -5.10
CA VAL A 59 5.35 8.60 -6.24
C VAL A 59 6.45 9.12 -7.16
N ASN A 60 7.66 9.33 -6.63
CA ASN A 60 8.80 9.88 -7.38
C ASN A 60 9.68 8.80 -8.03
N GLU A 61 9.42 7.51 -7.74
CA GLU A 61 10.01 6.36 -8.44
C GLU A 61 9.35 6.12 -9.80
#